data_AF-A0A8J8G8S8-F1
#
_entry.id   AF-A0A8J8G8S8-F1
#
_cell.length_a   1.000
_cell.length_b   1.000
_cell.length_c   1.000
_cell.angle_alpha   90.00
_cell.angle_beta   90.00
_cell.angle_gamma   90.00
#
_symmetry.space_group_name_H-M   'P 1'
#
loop_
_entity.id
_entity.type
_entity.pdbx_description
1 polymer ?
#
loop_
_entity_poly.entity_id
_entity_poly.type
_entity_poly.pdbx_seq_one_letter_code
_entity_poly.pdbx_strand_id
1 'polypeptide(L)'
;METIDLIAQLKQNILKIQHTDSLDDTKELEFYDSQIINIIFHFGLKNKYSTEGFPEKYNKLIKNEDEDFQDFLSFDVKSYYVYKIALQHDDIFQMVKIHFNDPDIDYKDENCKDDILMSIKILESEGVNLIFDPESFGTIPLFRPKLPR
;
A
#
# COMPACT_ATOMS: atom_id res chain seq x y z
N MET A 1 5.39 1.23 -18.54
CA MET A 1 6.78 0.77 -18.41
C MET A 1 7.47 1.46 -17.23
N GLU A 2 7.35 2.80 -17.10
CA GLU A 2 7.98 3.56 -15.99
C GLU A 2 7.68 3.04 -14.55
N THR A 3 6.45 2.63 -14.24
CA THR A 3 6.07 2.22 -12.87
C THR A 3 6.70 0.90 -12.44
N ILE A 4 6.76 -0.08 -13.34
CA ILE A 4 7.34 -1.40 -13.07
C ILE A 4 8.85 -1.29 -12.85
N ASP A 5 9.53 -0.50 -13.69
CA ASP A 5 10.97 -0.28 -13.57
C ASP A 5 11.33 0.41 -12.25
N LEU A 6 10.51 1.37 -11.81
CA LEU A 6 10.68 2.04 -10.53
C LEU A 6 10.50 1.07 -9.34
N ILE A 7 9.47 0.22 -9.37
CA ILE A 7 9.25 -0.79 -8.33
C ILE A 7 10.41 -1.77 -8.27
N ALA A 8 10.90 -2.22 -9.43
CA ALA A 8 12.06 -3.11 -9.50
C ALA A 8 13.33 -2.45 -8.91
N GLN A 9 13.55 -1.15 -9.16
CA GLN A 9 14.67 -0.41 -8.57
C GLN A 9 14.56 -0.31 -7.05
N LEU A 10 13.37 -0.01 -6.52
CA LEU A 10 13.14 0.05 -5.07
C LEU A 10 13.34 -1.33 -4.43
N LYS A 11 12.86 -2.40 -5.07
CA LYS A 11 13.10 -3.78 -4.61
C LYS A 11 14.59 -4.12 -4.58
N GLN A 12 15.35 -3.71 -5.59
CA GLN A 12 16.80 -3.89 -5.62
C GLN A 12 17.52 -3.09 -4.53
N ASN A 13 16.97 -1.97 -4.07
CA ASN A 13 17.52 -1.25 -2.93
C ASN A 13 17.26 -2.01 -1.62
N ILE A 14 16.07 -2.60 -1.46
CA ILE A 14 15.76 -3.48 -0.31
C ILE A 14 16.75 -4.64 -0.23
N LEU A 15 16.99 -5.34 -1.35
CA LEU A 15 17.90 -6.50 -1.41
C LEU A 15 19.38 -6.16 -1.09
N LYS A 16 19.76 -4.88 -1.14
CA LYS A 16 21.11 -4.40 -0.81
C LYS A 16 21.29 -4.03 0.65
N ILE A 17 20.21 -3.92 1.42
CA ILE A 17 20.27 -3.67 2.86
C ILE A 17 20.99 -4.86 3.49
N GLN A 18 22.01 -4.60 4.31
CA GLN A 18 22.90 -5.65 4.82
C GLN A 18 22.23 -6.60 5.83
N HIS A 19 20.95 -6.38 6.16
CA HIS A 19 20.16 -7.15 7.13
C HIS A 19 20.94 -7.39 8.44
N THR A 20 21.51 -6.32 8.99
CA THR A 20 22.25 -6.36 10.27
C THR A 20 21.32 -6.30 11.49
N ASP A 21 20.00 -6.40 11.26
CA ASP A 21 18.93 -6.19 12.24
C ASP A 21 19.06 -4.86 13.01
N SER A 22 19.72 -3.87 12.40
CA SER A 22 19.83 -2.53 12.97
C SER A 22 18.49 -1.79 12.87
N LEU A 23 18.28 -0.83 13.78
CA LEU A 23 17.10 0.04 13.71
C LEU A 23 17.07 0.84 12.39
N ASP A 24 18.24 1.18 11.85
CA ASP A 24 18.35 1.94 10.61
C ASP A 24 17.99 1.07 9.39
N ASP A 25 18.43 -0.19 9.38
CA ASP A 25 18.08 -1.17 8.35
C ASP A 25 16.56 -1.42 8.31
N THR A 26 15.94 -1.54 9.48
CA THR A 26 14.48 -1.76 9.60
C THR A 26 13.70 -0.57 9.03
N LYS A 27 14.08 0.66 9.39
CA LYS A 27 13.42 1.87 8.89
C LYS A 27 13.58 2.03 7.38
N GLU A 28 14.75 1.71 6.85
CA GLU A 28 15.01 1.81 5.42
C GLU A 28 14.18 0.78 4.63
N LEU A 29 14.02 -0.43 5.16
CA LEU A 29 13.15 -1.46 4.60
C LEU A 29 11.68 -1.00 4.58
N GLU A 30 11.15 -0.57 5.73
CA GLU A 30 9.78 -0.05 5.84
C GLU A 30 9.53 1.14 4.90
N PHE A 31 10.53 2.01 4.74
CA PHE A 31 10.45 3.16 3.83
C PHE A 31 10.32 2.74 2.37
N TYR A 32 11.10 1.77 1.90
CA TYR A 32 10.99 1.29 0.53
C TYR A 32 9.71 0.49 0.30
N ASP A 33 9.29 -0.35 1.23
CA ASP A 33 8.02 -1.09 1.13
C ASP A 33 6.82 -0.13 1.06
N SER A 34 6.81 0.89 1.91
CA SER A 34 5.80 1.94 1.88
C SER A 34 5.78 2.69 0.54
N GLN A 35 6.94 3.02 -0.03
CA GLN A 35 7.01 3.65 -1.34
C GLN A 35 6.47 2.75 -2.46
N ILE A 36 6.84 1.47 -2.48
CA ILE A 36 6.36 0.52 -3.49
C ILE A 36 4.83 0.42 -3.44
N ILE A 37 4.26 0.19 -2.26
CA ILE A 37 2.81 0.11 -2.09
C ILE A 37 2.12 1.42 -2.49
N ASN A 38 2.66 2.58 -2.11
CA ASN A 38 2.10 3.87 -2.50
C ASN A 38 2.09 4.06 -4.03
N ILE A 39 3.17 3.66 -4.72
CA ILE A 39 3.26 3.73 -6.19
C ILE A 39 2.17 2.86 -6.83
N ILE A 40 2.01 1.61 -6.38
CA ILE A 40 1.00 0.69 -6.92
C ILE A 40 -0.41 1.20 -6.61
N PHE A 41 -0.63 1.69 -5.38
CA PHE A 41 -1.89 2.29 -4.94
C PHE A 41 -2.29 3.45 -5.86
N HIS A 42 -1.40 4.43 -6.09
CA HIS A 42 -1.67 5.57 -6.96
C HIS A 42 -1.86 5.16 -8.42
N PHE A 43 -1.12 4.16 -8.89
CA PHE A 43 -1.34 3.59 -10.22
C PHE A 43 -2.74 3.01 -10.35
N GLY A 44 -3.21 2.24 -9.37
CA GLY A 44 -4.58 1.72 -9.34
C GLY A 44 -5.63 2.83 -9.35
N LEU A 45 -5.44 3.88 -8.55
CA LEU A 45 -6.34 5.05 -8.55
C LEU A 45 -6.38 5.75 -9.92
N LYS A 46 -5.22 5.98 -10.53
CA LYS A 46 -5.10 6.64 -11.85
C LYS A 46 -5.81 5.85 -12.94
N ASN A 47 -5.75 4.52 -12.88
CA ASN A 47 -6.43 3.62 -13.83
C ASN A 47 -7.90 3.34 -13.46
N LYS A 48 -8.41 3.94 -12.37
CA LYS A 48 -9.79 3.79 -11.89
C LYS A 48 -10.16 2.33 -11.59
N TYR A 49 -9.19 1.56 -11.10
CA TYR A 49 -9.49 0.22 -10.57
C TYR A 49 -10.30 0.36 -9.28
N SER A 50 -11.22 -0.56 -9.07
CA SER A 50 -12.12 -0.49 -7.92
C SER A 50 -12.39 -1.86 -7.34
N THR A 51 -12.54 -1.88 -6.03
CA THR A 51 -12.91 -3.08 -5.26
C THR A 51 -13.73 -2.64 -4.06
N GLU A 52 -14.79 -3.39 -3.73
CA GLU A 52 -15.67 -3.13 -2.57
C GLU A 52 -16.28 -1.69 -2.54
N GLY A 53 -16.31 -1.03 -3.70
CA GLY A 53 -16.78 0.36 -3.88
C GLY A 53 -15.74 1.44 -3.56
N PHE A 54 -14.50 1.07 -3.22
CA PHE A 54 -13.36 1.98 -3.15
C PHE A 54 -12.63 2.03 -4.51
N PRO A 55 -12.10 3.20 -4.94
CA PRO A 55 -12.16 4.52 -4.29
C PRO A 55 -13.47 5.28 -4.55
N GLU A 56 -14.37 4.72 -5.36
CA GLU A 56 -15.52 5.44 -5.95
C GLU A 56 -16.41 6.15 -4.92
N LYS A 57 -16.71 5.47 -3.80
CA LYS A 57 -17.50 6.01 -2.68
C LYS A 57 -16.88 7.27 -2.04
N TYR A 58 -15.56 7.42 -2.14
CA TYR A 58 -14.80 8.45 -1.44
C TYR A 58 -14.15 9.47 -2.38
N ASN A 59 -14.51 9.47 -3.66
CA ASN A 59 -13.96 10.39 -4.66
C ASN A 59 -14.00 11.88 -4.25
N LYS A 60 -15.03 12.30 -3.49
CA LYS A 60 -15.11 13.68 -2.98
C LYS A 60 -14.04 13.95 -1.91
N LEU A 61 -13.84 13.02 -0.98
CA LEU A 61 -12.84 13.14 0.10
C LEU A 61 -11.42 13.14 -0.49
N ILE A 62 -11.16 12.25 -1.46
CA ILE A 62 -9.89 12.19 -2.19
C ILE A 62 -9.61 13.51 -2.90
N LYS A 63 -10.58 14.06 -3.63
CA LYS A 63 -10.41 15.32 -4.38
C LYS A 63 -10.20 16.54 -3.49
N ASN A 64 -10.78 16.51 -2.29
CA ASN A 64 -10.68 17.61 -1.34
C ASN A 64 -9.46 17.47 -0.42
N GLU A 65 -8.66 16.40 -0.57
CA GLU A 65 -7.54 16.08 0.33
C GLU A 65 -7.99 16.11 1.80
N ASP A 66 -9.15 15.51 2.07
CA ASP A 66 -9.74 15.47 3.41
C ASP A 66 -8.77 14.81 4.40
N GLU A 67 -8.45 15.52 5.48
CA GLU A 67 -7.38 15.17 6.40
C GLU A 67 -7.64 13.85 7.12
N ASP A 68 -8.85 13.68 7.67
CA ASP A 68 -9.24 12.45 8.37
C ASP A 68 -9.24 11.26 7.40
N PHE A 69 -9.64 11.48 6.15
CA PHE A 69 -9.54 10.46 5.11
C PHE A 69 -8.10 10.14 4.72
N GLN A 70 -7.19 11.12 4.69
CA GLN A 70 -5.76 10.85 4.46
C GLN A 70 -5.16 10.03 5.60
N ASP A 71 -5.53 10.33 6.85
CA ASP A 71 -5.11 9.57 8.03
C ASP A 71 -5.63 8.13 8.00
N PHE A 72 -6.85 7.91 7.48
CA PHE A 72 -7.39 6.57 7.22
C PHE A 72 -6.59 5.78 6.18
N LEU A 73 -5.98 6.43 5.19
CA LEU A 73 -5.18 5.77 4.14
C LEU A 73 -3.78 5.35 4.64
N SER A 74 -3.74 4.57 5.71
CA SER A 74 -2.54 3.96 6.27
C SER A 74 -1.87 3.00 5.28
N PHE A 75 -0.64 2.57 5.60
CA PHE A 75 0.05 1.55 4.82
C PHE A 75 -0.79 0.28 4.68
N ASP A 76 -1.44 -0.17 5.74
CA ASP A 76 -2.24 -1.39 5.76
C ASP A 76 -3.48 -1.27 4.88
N VAL A 77 -4.19 -0.13 4.95
CA VAL A 77 -5.38 0.13 4.11
C VAL A 77 -4.99 0.19 2.63
N LYS A 78 -3.88 0.84 2.31
CA LYS A 78 -3.35 0.89 0.93
C LYS A 78 -2.92 -0.49 0.44
N SER A 79 -2.20 -1.25 1.26
CA SER A 79 -1.78 -2.62 0.95
C SER A 79 -2.99 -3.52 0.71
N TYR A 80 -4.00 -3.44 1.58
CA TYR A 80 -5.25 -4.18 1.46
C TYR A 80 -5.97 -3.89 0.14
N TYR A 81 -6.12 -2.61 -0.22
CA TYR A 81 -6.64 -2.24 -1.54
C TYR A 81 -5.82 -2.83 -2.68
N VAL A 82 -4.49 -2.61 -2.66
CA VAL A 82 -3.56 -3.06 -3.71
C VAL A 82 -3.66 -4.57 -3.91
N TYR A 83 -3.65 -5.36 -2.83
CA TYR A 83 -3.74 -6.81 -2.89
C TYR A 83 -5.08 -7.28 -3.46
N LYS A 84 -6.19 -6.64 -3.07
CA LYS A 84 -7.52 -6.98 -3.61
C LYS A 84 -7.60 -6.71 -5.12
N ILE A 85 -7.10 -5.56 -5.59
CA ILE A 85 -7.10 -5.25 -7.03
C ILE A 85 -6.03 -6.03 -7.81
N ALA A 86 -4.95 -6.48 -7.18
CA ALA A 86 -3.95 -7.37 -7.79
C ALA A 86 -4.55 -8.72 -8.21
N LEU A 87 -5.52 -9.24 -7.44
CA LEU A 87 -6.23 -10.46 -7.81
C LEU A 87 -7.21 -10.28 -8.98
N GLN A 88 -7.47 -9.04 -9.40
CA GLN A 88 -8.46 -8.68 -10.42
C GLN A 88 -7.80 -8.16 -11.71
N HIS A 89 -6.61 -7.57 -11.61
CA HIS A 89 -5.93 -6.86 -12.68
C HIS A 89 -4.48 -7.33 -12.85
N ASP A 90 -4.14 -7.82 -14.04
CA ASP A 90 -2.82 -8.42 -14.32
C ASP A 90 -1.67 -7.42 -14.20
N ASP A 91 -1.86 -6.17 -14.60
CA ASP A 91 -0.83 -5.13 -14.48
C ASP A 91 -0.46 -4.84 -13.01
N ILE A 92 -1.44 -4.79 -12.11
CA ILE A 92 -1.20 -4.70 -10.67
C ILE A 92 -0.57 -5.99 -10.15
N PHE A 93 -1.05 -7.15 -10.59
CA PHE A 93 -0.48 -8.44 -10.20
C PHE A 93 1.02 -8.52 -10.49
N GLN A 94 1.45 -8.12 -11.69
CA GLN A 94 2.88 -8.10 -12.04
C GLN A 94 3.68 -7.14 -11.15
N MET A 95 3.12 -5.97 -10.80
CA MET A 95 3.78 -5.04 -9.88
C MET A 95 3.93 -5.61 -8.46
N VAL A 96 2.88 -6.24 -7.93
CA VAL A 96 2.90 -6.89 -6.61
C VAL A 96 3.84 -8.11 -6.60
N LYS A 97 3.89 -8.86 -7.70
CA LYS A 97 4.80 -9.99 -7.86
C LYS A 97 6.26 -9.55 -7.74
N ILE A 98 6.63 -8.43 -8.35
CA ILE A 98 7.99 -7.84 -8.21
C ILE A 98 8.24 -7.37 -6.77
N HIS A 99 7.21 -6.84 -6.11
CA HIS A 99 7.34 -6.43 -4.71
C HIS A 99 7.60 -7.63 -3.78
N PHE A 100 6.89 -8.73 -3.96
CA PHE A 100 7.01 -9.92 -3.10
C PHE A 100 8.31 -10.69 -3.36
N ASN A 101 8.75 -10.76 -4.60
CA ASN A 101 9.82 -11.66 -4.99
C ASN A 101 11.11 -10.93 -5.41
N ASP A 102 12.23 -11.62 -5.25
CA ASP A 102 13.48 -11.22 -5.88
C ASP A 102 13.37 -11.43 -7.41
N PRO A 103 13.66 -10.42 -8.25
CA PRO A 103 13.67 -10.57 -9.70
C PRO A 103 14.47 -11.77 -10.24
N ASP A 104 15.48 -12.23 -9.49
CA ASP A 104 16.36 -13.34 -9.90
C ASP A 104 15.82 -14.74 -9.54
N ILE A 105 14.68 -14.82 -8.84
CA ILE A 105 14.04 -16.07 -8.46
C ILE A 105 12.83 -16.33 -9.38
N ASP A 106 12.75 -17.54 -9.96
CA ASP A 106 11.58 -17.99 -10.70
C ASP A 106 10.40 -18.27 -9.74
N TYR A 107 9.67 -17.21 -9.43
CA TYR A 107 8.50 -17.25 -8.55
C TYR A 107 7.23 -17.43 -9.36
N LYS A 108 6.55 -18.55 -9.10
CA LYS A 108 5.34 -18.94 -9.82
C LYS A 108 4.16 -18.02 -9.48
N ASP A 109 3.32 -17.78 -10.47
CA ASP A 109 2.14 -16.92 -10.30
C ASP A 109 1.18 -17.47 -9.26
N GLU A 110 1.04 -18.80 -9.16
CA GLU A 110 0.18 -19.45 -8.18
C GLU A 110 0.67 -19.17 -6.75
N ASN A 111 1.98 -19.27 -6.50
CA ASN A 111 2.55 -18.97 -5.19
C ASN A 111 2.32 -17.50 -4.82
N CYS A 112 2.52 -16.58 -5.77
CA CYS A 112 2.28 -15.16 -5.52
C CYS A 112 0.81 -14.88 -5.19
N LYS A 113 -0.13 -15.53 -5.87
CA LYS A 113 -1.56 -15.41 -5.56
C LYS A 113 -1.88 -15.95 -4.17
N ASP A 114 -1.29 -17.08 -3.78
CA ASP A 114 -1.46 -17.66 -2.45
C ASP A 114 -0.94 -16.72 -1.34
N ASP A 115 0.23 -16.11 -1.55
CA ASP A 115 0.79 -15.10 -0.64
C ASP A 115 -0.11 -13.86 -0.55
N ILE A 116 -0.60 -13.34 -1.68
CA ILE A 116 -1.52 -12.20 -1.70
C ILE A 116 -2.80 -12.52 -0.91
N LEU A 117 -3.35 -13.72 -1.09
CA LEU A 117 -4.54 -14.18 -0.36
C LEU A 117 -4.25 -14.34 1.14
N MET A 118 -3.05 -14.78 1.52
CA MET A 118 -2.63 -14.85 2.92
C MET A 118 -2.53 -13.44 3.53
N SER A 119 -1.86 -12.51 2.86
CA SER A 119 -1.72 -11.13 3.31
C SER A 119 -3.08 -10.44 3.50
N ILE A 120 -4.02 -10.67 2.57
CA ILE A 120 -5.40 -10.20 2.71
C ILE A 120 -6.04 -10.74 3.99
N LYS A 121 -5.94 -12.06 4.26
CA LYS A 121 -6.53 -12.67 5.46
C LYS A 121 -5.92 -12.14 6.75
N ILE A 122 -4.61 -11.89 6.77
CA ILE A 122 -3.94 -11.29 7.93
C ILE A 122 -4.51 -9.89 8.20
N LEU A 123 -4.54 -9.04 7.17
CA LEU A 123 -5.09 -7.69 7.27
C LEU A 123 -6.57 -7.69 7.71
N GLU A 124 -7.40 -8.58 7.16
CA GLU A 124 -8.80 -8.75 7.59
C GLU A 124 -8.89 -9.18 9.06
N SER A 125 -7.98 -10.03 9.53
CA SER A 125 -7.94 -10.46 10.94
C SER A 125 -7.52 -9.37 11.91
N GLU A 126 -6.74 -8.38 11.42
CA GLU A 126 -6.34 -7.17 12.15
C GLU A 126 -7.42 -6.06 12.08
N GLY A 127 -8.52 -6.30 11.36
CA GLY A 127 -9.65 -5.38 11.21
C GLY A 127 -9.50 -4.37 10.07
N VAL A 128 -8.46 -4.49 9.25
CA VAL A 128 -8.23 -3.61 8.10
C VAL A 128 -9.32 -3.81 7.06
N ASN A 129 -9.89 -2.72 6.57
CA ASN A 129 -10.93 -2.71 5.56
C ASN A 129 -10.95 -1.38 4.79
N LEU A 130 -11.78 -1.29 3.75
CA LEU A 130 -11.89 -0.10 2.88
C LEU A 130 -13.07 0.81 3.25
N ILE A 131 -13.62 0.68 4.46
CA ILE A 131 -14.75 1.47 4.94
C ILE A 131 -14.21 2.58 5.84
N PHE A 132 -14.26 3.81 5.33
CA PHE A 132 -13.96 5.00 6.13
C PHE A 132 -15.13 5.31 7.09
N ASP A 133 -14.83 5.36 8.39
CA ASP A 133 -15.75 5.79 9.44
C ASP A 133 -15.31 7.16 10.01
N PRO A 134 -15.98 8.27 9.67
CA PRO A 134 -15.60 9.60 10.12
C PRO A 134 -15.80 9.81 11.63
N GLU A 135 -16.67 9.04 12.29
CA GLU A 135 -16.90 9.17 13.74
C GLU A 135 -15.70 8.68 14.55
N SER A 136 -14.94 7.72 14.00
CA SER A 136 -13.70 7.21 14.61
C SER A 136 -12.54 8.22 14.62
N PHE A 137 -12.58 9.25 13.76
CA PHE A 137 -11.54 10.28 13.67
C PHE A 137 -11.95 11.62 14.31
N GLY A 138 -13.25 11.90 14.41
CA GLY A 138 -13.79 13.16 14.95
C GLY A 138 -13.61 13.40 16.46
N THR A 139 -13.08 12.45 17.23
CA THR A 139 -12.95 12.57 18.71
C THR A 139 -11.53 12.78 19.24
N ILE A 140 -10.51 12.92 18.38
CA ILE A 140 -9.15 13.23 18.85
C ILE A 140 -9.07 14.74 19.14
N PRO A 141 -8.82 15.18 20.39
CA PRO A 141 -8.68 16.60 20.68
C PRO A 141 -7.49 17.15 19.91
N LEU A 142 -7.73 18.16 19.07
CA LEU A 142 -6.72 18.96 18.36
C LEU A 142 -5.80 19.72 19.34
N PHE A 143 -4.91 19.02 20.03
CA PHE A 143 -3.69 19.64 20.57
C PHE A 143 -2.64 19.67 19.45
N ARG A 144 -2.86 20.56 18.48
CA ARG A 144 -1.83 20.95 17.53
C ARG A 144 -1.26 22.31 17.94
N PRO A 145 -0.01 22.38 18.42
CA PRO A 145 0.66 23.66 18.61
C PRO A 145 0.69 24.39 17.27
N LYS A 146 0.10 25.59 17.20
CA LYS A 146 0.26 26.45 16.03
C LYS A 146 1.73 26.83 15.94
N LEU A 147 2.41 26.44 14.86
CA LEU A 147 3.72 26.99 14.56
C LEU A 147 3.59 28.52 14.38
N PRO A 148 4.45 29.33 15.01
CA PRO A 148 4.43 30.77 14.84
C PRO A 148 4.72 31.14 13.38
N ARG A 149 3.95 32.10 12.86
CA ARG A 149 4.20 32.73 11.55
C ARG A 149 5.39 33.66 11.59
#